data_AF-A0A846DF81-F1
#
_entry.id   AF-A0A846DF81-F1
#
_cell.length_a   1.000
_cell.length_b   1.000
_cell.length_c   1.000
_cell.angle_alpha   90.00
_cell.angle_beta   90.00
_cell.angle_gamma   90.00
#
_symmetry.space_group_name_H-M   'P 1'
#
loop_
_entity.id
_entity.type
_entity.pdbx_description
1 polymer ?
#
loop_
_entity_poly.entity_id
_entity_poly.type
_entity_poly.pdbx_seq_one_letter_code
_entity_poly.pdbx_strand_id
1 'polypeptide(L)'
;MIFNSVEFFVFLAVTYLLYRILSFRGQNLMLLVASYIFYGWWDERFLFLIVLSTAVDFCCGLMIDRGGLTLSERLVPSIYSILAAFLFVTVNWNAVKIGAKPLGILMKWEQLFPASLSGWLVLIGTLVLVAIANLLYPRLASIEDKQRRKIFLVISICTNLGILGVFKYFNFFIDSAEIVIHSLEVQAEFFRLNMILPVGISFYTFQTMSYTIDIYRGKLEATNRFLDFALFVSFFPQLVAGPIERASELIPRLLNPRTLNFEQSTRGLCLILFGLFKKVAIADSVASSVNAIYETNGVVSWYSHAQYSTTFDIGG
;
A
#
# COMPACT_ATOMS: atom_id res chain seq x y z
N MET A 1 7.71 -1.49 9.11
CA MET A 1 8.56 -0.56 9.89
C MET A 1 7.70 0.57 10.42
N ILE A 2 7.90 1.02 11.67
CA ILE A 2 7.17 2.15 12.25
C ILE A 2 8.07 3.39 12.25
N PHE A 3 7.54 4.59 12.00
CA PHE A 3 8.32 5.82 11.83
C PHE A 3 9.19 6.25 13.02
N ASN A 4 8.86 5.81 14.24
CA ASN A 4 9.64 6.08 15.45
C ASN A 4 10.59 4.93 15.82
N SER A 5 10.73 3.90 14.98
CA SER A 5 11.56 2.73 15.25
C SER A 5 13.00 2.89 14.74
N VAL A 6 13.95 2.20 15.38
CA VAL A 6 15.38 2.25 14.99
C VAL A 6 15.57 1.75 13.56
N GLU A 7 14.84 0.70 13.18
CA GLU A 7 14.86 0.13 11.84
C GLU A 7 14.49 1.16 10.78
N PHE A 8 13.50 2.01 11.05
CA PHE A 8 13.09 3.07 10.13
C PHE A 8 14.19 4.14 9.97
N PHE A 9 14.86 4.53 11.05
CA PHE A 9 15.98 5.49 10.96
C PHE A 9 17.17 4.94 10.17
N VAL A 10 17.51 3.67 10.36
CA VAL A 10 18.54 2.99 9.55
C VAL A 10 18.13 2.93 8.08
N PHE A 11 16.89 2.50 7.81
CA PHE A 11 16.32 2.46 6.46
C PHE A 11 16.34 3.85 5.78
N LEU A 12 15.95 4.90 6.50
CA LEU A 12 15.93 6.27 6.01
C LEU A 12 17.35 6.78 5.72
N ALA A 13 18.31 6.51 6.61
CA ALA A 13 19.70 6.91 6.43
C ALA A 13 20.32 6.24 5.18
N VAL A 14 20.12 4.93 5.02
CA VAL A 14 20.59 4.19 3.83
C VAL A 14 19.92 4.72 2.56
N THR A 15 18.61 4.88 2.57
CA THR A 15 17.83 5.41 1.42
C THR A 15 18.33 6.79 1.03
N TYR A 16 18.56 7.68 2.00
CA TYR A 16 19.05 9.03 1.76
C TYR A 16 20.48 9.04 1.20
N LEU A 17 21.40 8.25 1.77
CA LEU A 17 22.79 8.15 1.28
C LEU A 17 22.84 7.62 -0.16
N LEU A 18 22.08 6.56 -0.46
CA LEU A 18 21.98 6.03 -1.82
C LEU A 18 21.38 7.05 -2.79
N TYR A 19 20.35 7.78 -2.36
CA TYR A 19 19.71 8.81 -3.19
C TYR A 19 20.69 9.92 -3.61
N ARG A 20 21.67 10.26 -2.75
CA ARG A 20 22.69 11.28 -3.03
C ARG A 20 23.71 10.87 -4.09
N ILE A 21 23.95 9.57 -4.25
CA ILE A 21 25.03 9.04 -5.10
C ILE A 21 24.47 8.61 -6.47
N LEU A 22 23.22 8.14 -6.51
CA LEU A 22 22.61 7.59 -7.72
C LEU A 22 22.20 8.67 -8.72
N SER A 23 22.26 8.33 -10.01
CA SER A 23 21.71 9.13 -11.09
C SER A 23 20.18 9.19 -11.02
N PHE A 24 19.55 10.14 -11.73
CA PHE A 24 18.09 10.32 -11.71
C PHE A 24 17.28 9.02 -11.91
N ARG A 25 17.65 8.18 -12.89
CA ARG A 25 16.97 6.89 -13.11
C ARG A 25 17.27 5.88 -11.99
N GLY A 26 18.50 5.89 -11.47
CA GLY A 26 18.89 5.07 -10.32
C GLY A 26 18.14 5.47 -9.05
N GLN A 27 17.89 6.77 -8.84
CA GLN A 27 17.08 7.29 -7.74
C GLN A 27 15.65 6.75 -7.80
N ASN A 28 14.99 6.83 -8.96
CA ASN A 28 13.62 6.31 -9.12
C ASN A 28 13.55 4.80 -8.84
N LEU A 29 14.49 4.04 -9.38
CA LEU A 29 14.54 2.60 -9.13
C LEU A 29 14.81 2.29 -7.65
N MET A 30 15.76 2.97 -7.03
CA MET A 30 16.07 2.81 -5.62
C MET A 30 14.87 3.17 -4.74
N LEU A 31 14.16 4.27 -5.04
CA LEU A 31 12.95 4.66 -4.30
C LEU A 31 11.82 3.64 -4.46
N LEU A 32 11.67 3.01 -5.63
CA LEU A 32 10.70 1.93 -5.85
C LEU A 32 11.06 0.70 -5.00
N VAL A 33 12.33 0.29 -5.02
CA VAL A 33 12.82 -0.82 -4.21
C VAL A 33 12.66 -0.53 -2.71
N ALA A 34 13.09 0.65 -2.26
CA ALA A 34 12.93 1.10 -0.88
C ALA A 34 11.46 1.10 -0.47
N SER A 35 10.56 1.50 -1.39
CA SER A 35 9.13 1.47 -1.15
C SER A 35 8.59 0.06 -0.93
N TYR A 36 8.92 -0.88 -1.80
CA TYR A 36 8.50 -2.27 -1.63
C TYR A 36 9.10 -2.92 -0.37
N ILE A 37 10.34 -2.60 -0.01
CA ILE A 37 10.93 -3.03 1.27
C ILE A 37 10.11 -2.48 2.45
N PHE A 38 9.75 -1.19 2.40
CA PHE A 38 8.99 -0.55 3.47
C PHE A 38 7.62 -1.21 3.70
N TYR A 39 6.87 -1.50 2.63
CA TYR A 39 5.58 -2.21 2.73
C TYR A 39 5.74 -3.68 3.09
N GLY A 40 6.70 -4.36 2.47
CA GLY A 40 6.97 -5.78 2.73
C GLY A 40 7.40 -6.04 4.17
N TRP A 41 7.91 -5.02 4.87
CA TRP A 41 8.22 -5.11 6.30
C TRP A 41 6.98 -5.25 7.20
N TRP A 42 5.80 -4.87 6.72
CA TRP A 42 4.55 -5.06 7.46
C TRP A 42 3.96 -6.45 7.17
N ASP A 43 3.81 -6.76 5.88
CA ASP A 43 3.40 -8.08 5.40
C ASP A 43 3.74 -8.16 3.90
N GLU A 44 4.47 -9.20 3.51
CA GLU A 44 4.87 -9.43 2.13
C GLU A 44 3.67 -9.62 1.20
N ARG A 45 2.55 -10.18 1.68
CA ARG A 45 1.39 -10.54 0.86
C ARG A 45 0.69 -9.30 0.30
N PHE A 46 0.87 -8.15 0.94
CA PHE A 46 0.29 -6.88 0.47
C PHE A 46 1.03 -6.30 -0.72
N LEU A 47 2.30 -6.68 -0.92
CA LEU A 47 3.03 -6.29 -2.12
C LEU A 47 2.34 -6.83 -3.38
N PHE A 48 1.74 -8.01 -3.31
CA PHE A 48 0.92 -8.53 -4.41
C PHE A 48 -0.27 -7.63 -4.73
N LEU A 49 -0.98 -7.11 -3.71
CA LEU A 49 -2.12 -6.21 -3.92
C LEU A 49 -1.71 -4.88 -4.55
N ILE A 50 -0.61 -4.30 -4.06
CA ILE A 50 -0.05 -3.06 -4.61
C ILE A 50 0.32 -3.28 -6.08
N VAL A 51 1.01 -4.39 -6.38
CA VAL A 51 1.39 -4.74 -7.76
C VAL A 51 0.16 -4.96 -8.65
N LEU A 52 -0.83 -5.70 -8.17
CA LEU A 52 -2.04 -6.00 -8.93
C LEU A 52 -2.82 -4.72 -9.27
N SER A 53 -3.05 -3.85 -8.28
CA SER A 53 -3.69 -2.54 -8.51
C SER A 53 -2.86 -1.70 -9.47
N THR A 54 -1.53 -1.64 -9.28
CA THR A 54 -0.63 -0.92 -10.18
C THR A 54 -0.75 -1.42 -11.63
N ALA A 55 -0.77 -2.74 -11.85
CA ALA A 55 -0.91 -3.33 -13.18
C ALA A 55 -2.25 -2.98 -13.84
N VAL A 56 -3.35 -3.12 -13.10
CA VAL A 56 -4.69 -2.81 -13.59
C VAL A 56 -4.80 -1.32 -13.94
N ASP A 57 -4.40 -0.43 -13.03
CA ASP A 57 -4.57 1.02 -13.20
C ASP A 57 -3.63 1.60 -14.26
N PHE A 58 -2.43 1.02 -14.42
CA PHE A 58 -1.54 1.37 -15.53
C PHE A 58 -2.19 1.07 -16.88
N CYS A 59 -2.69 -0.16 -17.06
CA CYS A 59 -3.34 -0.58 -18.28
C CYS A 59 -4.63 0.21 -18.54
N CYS A 60 -5.44 0.47 -17.49
CA CYS A 60 -6.63 1.29 -17.59
C CYS A 60 -6.29 2.72 -18.02
N GLY A 61 -5.26 3.34 -17.42
CA GLY A 61 -4.81 4.67 -17.80
C GLY A 61 -4.45 4.78 -19.28
N LEU A 62 -3.67 3.84 -19.80
CA LEU A 62 -3.30 3.81 -21.23
C LEU A 62 -4.50 3.57 -22.15
N MET A 63 -5.44 2.71 -21.77
CA MET A 63 -6.67 2.47 -22.54
C MET A 63 -7.63 3.67 -22.53
N ILE A 64 -7.63 4.46 -21.46
CA ILE A 64 -8.40 5.71 -21.38
C ILE A 64 -7.74 6.79 -22.24
N ASP A 65 -6.41 6.93 -22.17
CA ASP A 65 -5.66 7.99 -22.83
C ASP A 65 -5.51 7.76 -24.34
N ARG A 66 -5.01 6.58 -24.73
CA ARG A 66 -4.61 6.27 -26.13
C ARG A 66 -5.50 5.26 -26.82
N GLY A 67 -6.28 4.52 -26.04
CA GLY A 67 -7.18 3.50 -26.55
C GLY A 67 -6.54 2.21 -27.01
N GLY A 68 -5.26 2.03 -26.73
CA GLY A 68 -4.53 0.83 -27.05
C GLY A 68 -3.36 0.65 -26.10
N LEU A 69 -2.79 -0.54 -26.19
CA LEU A 69 -1.63 -0.96 -25.43
C LEU A 69 -0.72 -1.70 -26.42
N THR A 70 0.55 -1.32 -26.45
CA THR A 70 1.59 -2.06 -27.17
C THR A 70 1.87 -3.40 -26.48
N LEU A 71 2.56 -4.32 -27.17
CA LEU A 71 2.90 -5.62 -26.59
C LEU A 71 3.70 -5.47 -25.28
N SER A 72 4.67 -4.56 -25.25
CA SER A 72 5.50 -4.29 -24.06
C SER A 72 4.69 -3.71 -22.90
N GLU A 73 3.74 -2.81 -23.18
CA GLU A 73 2.87 -2.22 -22.16
C GLU A 73 1.88 -3.22 -21.56
N ARG A 74 1.60 -4.34 -22.24
CA ARG A 74 0.80 -5.46 -21.70
C ARG A 74 1.65 -6.50 -20.98
N LEU A 75 2.79 -6.87 -21.58
CA LEU A 75 3.65 -7.93 -21.06
C LEU A 75 4.33 -7.53 -19.76
N VAL A 76 4.80 -6.29 -19.62
CA VAL A 76 5.49 -5.85 -18.41
C VAL A 76 4.59 -5.93 -17.17
N PRO A 77 3.38 -5.34 -17.13
CA PRO A 77 2.46 -5.50 -15.99
C PRO A 77 2.04 -6.95 -15.75
N SER A 78 1.86 -7.74 -16.83
CA SER A 78 1.50 -9.16 -16.76
C SER A 78 2.57 -9.98 -16.05
N ILE A 79 3.83 -9.86 -16.49
CA ILE A 79 4.98 -10.53 -15.88
C ILE A 79 5.13 -10.08 -14.43
N TYR A 80 5.01 -8.77 -14.17
CA TYR A 80 5.14 -8.22 -12.82
C TYR A 80 4.07 -8.79 -11.88
N SER A 81 2.83 -8.94 -12.34
CA SER A 81 1.72 -9.50 -11.55
C SER A 81 1.90 -10.98 -11.26
N ILE A 82 2.32 -11.76 -12.26
CA ILE A 82 2.57 -13.20 -12.09
C ILE A 82 3.76 -13.42 -11.15
N LEU A 83 4.84 -12.66 -11.32
CA LEU A 83 6.01 -12.73 -10.46
C LEU A 83 5.66 -12.34 -9.03
N ALA A 84 4.85 -11.29 -8.83
CA ALA A 84 4.38 -10.90 -7.51
C ALA A 84 3.48 -11.96 -6.86
N ALA A 85 2.58 -12.60 -7.62
CA ALA A 85 1.77 -13.71 -7.11
C ALA A 85 2.65 -14.87 -6.65
N PHE A 86 3.65 -15.23 -7.45
CA PHE A 86 4.59 -16.29 -7.10
C PHE A 86 5.43 -15.93 -5.86
N LEU A 87 6.10 -14.77 -5.89
CA LEU A 87 7.04 -14.37 -4.83
C LEU A 87 6.35 -14.02 -3.51
N PHE A 88 5.21 -13.36 -3.53
CA PHE A 88 4.62 -12.81 -2.30
C PHE A 88 3.45 -13.62 -1.76
N VAL A 89 2.87 -14.53 -2.54
CA VAL A 89 1.74 -15.36 -2.11
C VAL A 89 2.09 -16.84 -2.08
N THR A 90 2.90 -17.33 -3.03
CA THR A 90 3.30 -18.73 -3.07
C THR A 90 4.53 -19.02 -2.21
N VAL A 91 5.50 -18.12 -2.08
CA VAL A 91 6.70 -18.38 -1.25
C VAL A 91 6.41 -18.10 0.23
N ASN A 92 6.77 -19.05 1.10
CA ASN A 92 6.72 -18.87 2.55
C ASN A 92 8.02 -18.24 3.07
N TRP A 93 8.01 -16.93 3.28
CA TRP A 93 9.19 -16.18 3.72
C TRP A 93 9.63 -16.47 5.15
N ASN A 94 8.75 -17.05 5.99
CA ASN A 94 9.13 -17.49 7.34
C ASN A 94 10.15 -18.64 7.33
N ALA A 95 10.25 -19.39 6.23
CA ALA A 95 11.23 -20.46 6.03
C ALA A 95 12.64 -19.92 5.71
N VAL A 96 12.76 -18.62 5.42
CA VAL A 96 14.03 -17.95 5.10
C VAL A 96 14.48 -17.16 6.32
N LYS A 97 15.44 -17.69 7.07
CA LYS A 97 16.04 -16.98 8.21
C LYS A 97 17.42 -16.47 7.83
N ILE A 98 17.61 -15.16 7.94
CA ILE A 98 18.92 -14.53 7.79
C ILE A 98 19.61 -14.60 9.15
N GLY A 99 20.58 -15.50 9.28
CA GLY A 99 21.36 -15.68 10.50
C GLY A 99 22.50 -14.65 10.56
N ALA A 100 22.65 -13.99 11.71
CA ALA A 100 23.71 -13.02 11.91
C ALA A 100 25.10 -13.65 12.19
N LYS A 101 25.18 -14.94 12.55
CA LYS A 101 26.44 -15.66 12.80
C LYS A 101 26.33 -17.18 12.53
N PRO A 102 27.09 -17.76 11.58
CA PRO A 102 27.78 -17.07 10.49
C PRO A 102 26.78 -16.33 9.59
N LEU A 103 27.23 -15.31 8.86
CA LEU A 103 26.43 -14.64 7.82
C LEU A 103 25.98 -15.69 6.81
N GLY A 104 24.75 -16.17 6.98
CA GLY A 104 24.24 -17.33 6.27
C GLY A 104 22.73 -17.23 6.13
N ILE A 105 22.25 -17.50 4.93
CA ILE A 105 20.82 -17.64 4.67
C ILE A 105 20.47 -19.09 4.98
N LEU A 106 19.87 -19.33 6.15
CA LEU A 106 19.34 -20.64 6.51
C LEU A 106 17.98 -20.78 5.83
N MET A 107 18.00 -21.39 4.65
CA MET A 107 16.80 -21.67 3.85
C MET A 107 16.39 -23.13 4.05
N LYS A 108 15.23 -23.33 4.68
CA LYS A 108 14.63 -24.67 4.78
C LYS A 108 13.84 -24.94 3.50
N TRP A 109 14.50 -25.56 2.51
CA TRP A 109 13.92 -25.84 1.19
C TRP A 109 12.58 -26.59 1.25
N GLU A 110 12.41 -27.51 2.21
CA GLU A 110 11.16 -28.27 2.42
C GLU A 110 9.98 -27.42 2.89
N GLN A 111 10.23 -26.23 3.47
CA GLN A 111 9.21 -25.34 4.02
C GLN A 111 8.99 -24.08 3.18
N LEU A 112 9.81 -23.88 2.12
CA LEU A 112 9.78 -22.69 1.27
C LEU A 112 8.51 -22.61 0.44
N PHE A 113 8.06 -23.75 -0.08
CA PHE A 113 6.78 -23.86 -0.76
C PHE A 113 5.73 -24.40 0.23
N PRO A 114 4.64 -23.66 0.47
CA PRO A 114 3.60 -24.09 1.37
C PRO A 114 2.94 -25.35 0.80
N ALA A 115 2.65 -26.31 1.68
CA ALA A 115 1.78 -27.43 1.34
C ALA A 115 0.33 -26.99 1.11
N SER A 116 -0.03 -25.74 1.46
CA SER A 116 -1.38 -25.23 1.30
C SER A 116 -1.70 -24.93 -0.17
N LEU A 117 -2.86 -25.40 -0.61
CA LEU A 117 -3.35 -25.20 -1.97
C LEU A 117 -3.64 -23.71 -2.28
N SER A 118 -3.88 -22.89 -1.26
CA SER A 118 -4.34 -21.50 -1.40
C SER A 118 -3.37 -20.60 -2.17
N GLY A 119 -2.06 -20.68 -1.89
CA GLY A 119 -1.06 -19.85 -2.59
C GLY A 119 -0.95 -20.19 -4.07
N TRP A 120 -1.05 -21.48 -4.40
CA TRP A 120 -1.06 -21.97 -5.79
C TRP A 120 -2.35 -21.59 -6.52
N LEU A 121 -3.50 -21.63 -5.86
CA LEU A 121 -4.76 -21.16 -6.42
C LEU A 121 -4.70 -19.67 -6.79
N VAL A 122 -4.07 -18.82 -5.95
CA VAL A 122 -3.90 -17.40 -6.27
C VAL A 122 -2.98 -17.22 -7.48
N LEU A 123 -1.90 -17.99 -7.59
CA LEU A 123 -1.01 -17.94 -8.74
C LEU A 123 -1.73 -18.36 -10.04
N ILE A 124 -2.46 -19.48 -10.02
CA ILE A 124 -3.25 -19.96 -11.16
C ILE A 124 -4.33 -18.94 -11.51
N GLY A 125 -5.06 -18.42 -10.53
CA GLY A 125 -6.06 -17.38 -10.73
C GLY A 125 -5.47 -16.12 -11.37
N THR A 126 -4.28 -15.70 -10.92
CA THR A 126 -3.55 -14.57 -11.50
C THR A 126 -3.13 -14.84 -12.95
N LEU A 127 -2.61 -16.04 -13.25
CA LEU A 127 -2.26 -16.46 -14.61
C LEU A 127 -3.47 -16.42 -15.54
N VAL A 128 -4.61 -16.98 -15.10
CA VAL A 128 -5.86 -16.99 -15.85
C VAL A 128 -6.36 -15.56 -16.08
N LEU A 129 -6.38 -14.73 -15.03
CA LEU A 129 -6.82 -13.34 -15.14
C LEU A 129 -5.94 -12.54 -16.11
N VAL A 130 -4.63 -12.69 -16.01
CA VAL A 130 -3.66 -12.05 -16.91
C VAL A 130 -3.84 -12.54 -18.35
N ALA A 131 -4.03 -13.84 -18.56
CA ALA A 131 -4.28 -14.40 -19.89
C ALA A 131 -5.57 -13.84 -20.50
N ILE A 132 -6.67 -13.84 -19.74
CA ILE A 132 -7.96 -13.27 -20.15
C ILE A 132 -7.81 -11.79 -20.49
N ALA A 133 -7.16 -10.99 -19.62
CA ALA A 133 -6.93 -9.57 -19.87
C ALA A 133 -6.17 -9.33 -21.19
N ASN A 134 -5.09 -10.09 -21.43
CA ASN A 134 -4.30 -10.00 -22.66
C ASN A 134 -5.09 -10.37 -23.91
N LEU A 135 -6.00 -11.35 -23.82
CA LEU A 135 -6.90 -11.72 -24.92
C LEU A 135 -7.99 -10.67 -25.18
N LEU A 136 -8.44 -9.99 -24.13
CA LEU A 136 -9.50 -8.97 -24.22
C LEU A 136 -8.98 -7.62 -24.71
N TYR A 137 -7.76 -7.19 -24.35
CA TYR A 137 -7.26 -5.86 -24.72
C TYR A 137 -7.34 -5.52 -26.22
N PRO A 138 -6.97 -6.40 -27.17
CA PRO A 138 -7.16 -6.12 -28.60
C PRO A 138 -8.62 -5.86 -28.99
N ARG A 139 -9.56 -6.62 -28.42
CA ARG A 139 -11.00 -6.49 -28.70
C ARG A 139 -11.60 -5.24 -28.04
N LEU A 140 -11.12 -4.88 -26.85
CA LEU A 140 -11.56 -3.68 -26.15
C LEU A 140 -11.00 -2.40 -26.79
N ALA A 141 -9.87 -2.50 -27.50
CA ALA A 141 -9.28 -1.37 -28.24
C ALA A 141 -10.13 -0.93 -29.45
N SER A 142 -10.93 -1.83 -30.04
CA SER A 142 -11.82 -1.49 -31.17
C SER A 142 -13.14 -0.84 -30.75
N ILE A 143 -13.40 -0.67 -29.45
CA ILE A 143 -14.59 0.01 -28.95
C ILE A 143 -14.47 1.53 -29.18
N GLU A 144 -15.62 2.17 -29.40
CA GLU A 144 -15.74 3.64 -29.49
C GLU A 144 -15.06 4.35 -28.29
N ASP A 145 -14.33 5.43 -28.58
CA ASP A 145 -13.49 6.14 -27.61
C ASP A 145 -14.21 6.48 -26.29
N LYS A 146 -15.38 7.12 -26.39
CA LYS A 146 -16.16 7.56 -25.23
C LYS A 146 -16.62 6.38 -24.35
N GLN A 147 -17.04 5.29 -24.97
CA GLN A 147 -17.48 4.09 -24.26
C GLN A 147 -16.31 3.39 -23.59
N ARG A 148 -15.21 3.20 -24.32
CA ARG A 148 -13.98 2.58 -23.83
C ARG A 148 -13.42 3.32 -22.61
N ARG A 149 -13.30 4.65 -22.69
CA ARG A 149 -12.85 5.49 -21.56
C ARG A 149 -13.69 5.29 -20.31
N LYS A 150 -15.01 5.22 -20.46
CA LYS A 150 -15.94 4.98 -19.34
C LYS A 150 -15.77 3.56 -18.76
N ILE A 151 -15.66 2.54 -19.61
CA ILE A 151 -15.48 1.14 -19.17
C ILE A 151 -14.19 1.00 -18.34
N PHE A 152 -13.06 1.50 -18.84
CA PHE A 152 -11.79 1.38 -18.12
C PHE A 152 -11.72 2.23 -16.85
N LEU A 153 -12.42 3.37 -16.80
CA LEU A 153 -12.60 4.12 -15.56
C LEU A 153 -13.40 3.30 -14.53
N VAL A 154 -14.51 2.69 -14.95
CA VAL A 154 -15.35 1.85 -14.07
C VAL A 154 -14.55 0.64 -13.58
N ILE A 155 -13.81 -0.04 -14.45
CA ILE A 155 -12.94 -1.16 -14.07
C ILE A 155 -11.94 -0.71 -13.00
N SER A 156 -11.21 0.39 -13.22
CA SER A 156 -10.26 0.94 -12.25
C SER A 156 -10.90 1.24 -10.89
N ILE A 157 -12.04 1.95 -10.88
CA ILE A 157 -12.74 2.30 -9.64
C ILE A 157 -13.25 1.05 -8.92
N CYS A 158 -13.91 0.13 -9.64
CA CYS A 158 -14.45 -1.09 -9.07
C CYS A 158 -13.36 -2.01 -8.52
N THR A 159 -12.21 -2.14 -9.21
CA THR A 159 -11.07 -2.93 -8.72
C THR A 159 -10.51 -2.32 -7.44
N ASN A 160 -10.24 -1.02 -7.43
CA ASN A 160 -9.69 -0.32 -6.27
C ASN A 160 -10.63 -0.37 -5.06
N LEU A 161 -11.90 0.00 -5.24
CA LEU A 161 -12.91 -0.08 -4.17
C LEU A 161 -13.20 -1.52 -3.76
N GLY A 162 -13.11 -2.48 -4.68
CA GLY A 162 -13.24 -3.91 -4.38
C GLY A 162 -12.12 -4.39 -3.45
N ILE A 163 -10.87 -4.07 -3.75
CA ILE A 163 -9.72 -4.37 -2.88
C ILE A 163 -9.92 -3.72 -1.51
N LEU A 164 -10.22 -2.41 -1.47
CA LEU A 164 -10.47 -1.70 -0.20
C LEU A 164 -11.64 -2.33 0.57
N GLY A 165 -12.74 -2.66 -0.10
CA GLY A 165 -13.95 -3.26 0.46
C GLY A 165 -13.68 -4.61 1.13
N VAL A 166 -13.03 -5.52 0.38
CA VAL A 166 -12.66 -6.85 0.88
C VAL A 166 -11.72 -6.73 2.06
N PHE A 167 -10.63 -5.98 1.97
CA PHE A 167 -9.67 -5.97 3.06
C PHE A 167 -10.17 -5.22 4.29
N LYS A 168 -10.88 -4.09 4.11
CA LYS A 168 -11.28 -3.24 5.24
C LYS A 168 -12.56 -3.70 5.93
N TYR A 169 -13.52 -4.26 5.19
CA TYR A 169 -14.87 -4.51 5.70
C TYR A 169 -15.28 -5.97 5.71
N PHE A 170 -14.55 -6.89 5.05
CA PHE A 170 -14.95 -8.29 4.98
C PHE A 170 -15.14 -8.93 6.35
N ASN A 171 -14.19 -8.75 7.27
CA ASN A 171 -14.33 -9.31 8.63
C ASN A 171 -15.54 -8.72 9.37
N PHE A 172 -15.78 -7.41 9.26
CA PHE A 172 -16.98 -6.78 9.84
C PHE A 172 -18.28 -7.39 9.29
N PHE A 173 -18.35 -7.67 7.98
CA PHE A 173 -19.52 -8.31 7.37
C PHE A 173 -19.68 -9.77 7.82
N ILE A 174 -18.57 -10.52 7.92
CA ILE A 174 -18.58 -11.90 8.43
C ILE A 174 -19.03 -11.92 9.89
N ASP A 175 -18.49 -11.04 10.74
CA ASP A 175 -18.88 -10.94 12.15
C ASP A 175 -20.37 -10.59 12.28
N SER A 176 -20.87 -9.66 11.45
CA SER A 176 -22.29 -9.29 11.44
C SER A 176 -23.19 -10.43 10.96
N ALA A 177 -22.78 -11.17 9.93
CA ALA A 177 -23.52 -12.31 9.41
C ALA A 177 -23.54 -13.47 10.42
N GLU A 178 -22.42 -13.71 11.09
CA GLU A 178 -22.28 -14.73 12.12
C GLU A 178 -23.21 -14.46 13.31
N ILE A 179 -23.33 -13.21 13.77
CA ILE A 179 -24.31 -12.83 14.81
C ILE A 179 -25.75 -13.17 14.39
N VAL A 180 -26.13 -12.85 13.15
CA VAL A 180 -27.48 -13.15 12.64
C VAL A 180 -27.71 -14.66 12.52
N ILE A 181 -26.71 -15.42 12.09
CA ILE A 181 -26.86 -16.85 11.83
C ILE A 181 -26.85 -17.67 13.13
N HIS A 182 -26.06 -17.26 14.12
CA HIS A 182 -26.16 -17.81 15.49
C HIS A 182 -27.51 -17.50 16.13
N SER A 183 -28.14 -16.36 15.80
CA SER A 183 -29.51 -16.07 16.26
C SER A 183 -30.58 -17.00 15.65
N LEU A 184 -30.23 -17.72 14.58
CA LEU A 184 -31.07 -18.74 13.93
C LEU A 184 -30.69 -20.17 14.36
N GLU A 185 -29.86 -20.34 15.39
CA GLU A 185 -29.34 -21.63 15.89
C GLU A 185 -28.58 -22.49 14.86
N VAL A 186 -28.19 -21.90 13.73
CA VAL A 186 -27.37 -22.58 12.71
C VAL A 186 -25.90 -22.32 13.01
N GLN A 187 -25.13 -23.39 13.25
CA GLN A 187 -23.68 -23.29 13.37
C GLN A 187 -23.06 -23.31 11.97
N ALA A 188 -22.59 -22.15 11.50
CA ALA A 188 -21.85 -22.01 10.26
C ALA A 188 -20.42 -21.54 10.56
N GLU A 189 -19.42 -22.32 10.13
CA GLU A 189 -18.02 -21.88 10.17
C GLU A 189 -17.74 -20.93 9.00
N PHE A 190 -17.66 -19.63 9.29
CA PHE A 190 -17.31 -18.63 8.28
C PHE A 190 -15.80 -18.55 8.09
N PHE A 191 -15.38 -18.48 6.82
CA PHE A 191 -14.00 -18.16 6.47
C PHE A 191 -13.67 -16.72 6.89
N ARG A 192 -12.77 -16.55 7.86
CA ARG A 192 -12.27 -15.23 8.30
C ARG A 192 -10.95 -14.91 7.63
N LEU A 193 -10.82 -13.67 7.15
CA LEU A 193 -9.53 -13.15 6.71
C LEU A 193 -8.76 -12.73 7.95
N ASN A 194 -8.02 -13.66 8.58
CA ASN A 194 -7.07 -13.38 9.68
C ASN A 194 -5.82 -12.65 9.17
N MET A 195 -6.01 -11.65 8.32
CA MET A 195 -4.96 -10.90 7.66
C MET A 195 -4.91 -9.51 8.29
N ILE A 196 -3.72 -9.11 8.73
CA ILE A 196 -3.47 -7.77 9.28
C ILE A 196 -3.90 -6.75 8.22
N LEU A 197 -4.61 -5.69 8.60
CA LEU A 197 -4.97 -4.66 7.62
C LEU A 197 -3.68 -4.03 7.08
N PRO A 198 -3.49 -3.98 5.75
CA PRO A 198 -2.32 -3.33 5.17
C PRO A 198 -2.33 -1.85 5.55
N VAL A 199 -1.20 -1.41 6.09
CA VAL A 199 -1.04 -0.01 6.40
C VAL A 199 -1.04 0.78 5.11
N GLY A 200 -1.93 1.77 5.05
CA GLY A 200 -2.03 2.64 3.89
C GLY A 200 -2.96 2.14 2.78
N ILE A 201 -3.81 1.12 2.99
CA ILE A 201 -4.72 0.65 1.92
C ILE A 201 -5.46 1.80 1.25
N SER A 202 -6.13 2.59 2.07
CA SER A 202 -6.98 3.66 1.58
C SER A 202 -6.17 4.68 0.78
N PHE A 203 -4.94 4.99 1.20
CA PHE A 203 -4.09 5.94 0.50
C PHE A 203 -3.70 5.44 -0.89
N TYR A 204 -3.19 4.20 -1.02
CA TYR A 204 -2.85 3.70 -2.36
C TYR A 204 -4.09 3.64 -3.24
N THR A 205 -5.22 3.23 -2.69
CA THR A 205 -6.48 3.04 -3.44
C THR A 205 -6.98 4.39 -3.98
N PHE A 206 -6.99 5.44 -3.15
CA PHE A 206 -7.40 6.77 -3.61
C PHE A 206 -6.37 7.39 -4.55
N GLN A 207 -5.09 7.13 -4.33
CA GLN A 207 -4.02 7.64 -5.17
C GLN A 207 -4.03 7.01 -6.58
N THR A 208 -4.21 5.70 -6.69
CA THR A 208 -4.35 4.99 -7.98
C THR A 208 -5.62 5.40 -8.72
N MET A 209 -6.76 5.52 -8.02
CA MET A 209 -7.98 6.03 -8.62
C MET A 209 -7.83 7.49 -9.09
N SER A 210 -7.11 8.33 -8.36
CA SER A 210 -6.84 9.72 -8.79
C SER A 210 -6.16 9.77 -10.16
N TYR A 211 -5.28 8.81 -10.47
CA TYR A 211 -4.61 8.73 -11.76
C TYR A 211 -5.59 8.47 -12.91
N THR A 212 -6.41 7.42 -12.81
CA THR A 212 -7.37 7.07 -13.88
C THR A 212 -8.47 8.11 -14.02
N ILE A 213 -8.92 8.72 -12.92
CA ILE A 213 -9.88 9.82 -12.92
C ILE A 213 -9.31 11.07 -13.59
N ASP A 214 -8.07 11.46 -13.28
CA ASP A 214 -7.44 12.66 -13.86
C ASP A 214 -7.19 12.49 -15.36
N ILE A 215 -6.79 11.29 -15.81
CA ILE A 215 -6.67 10.96 -17.25
C ILE A 215 -8.04 10.99 -17.93
N TYR A 216 -9.06 10.38 -17.31
CA TYR A 216 -10.42 10.42 -17.85
C TYR A 216 -10.95 11.85 -17.99
N ARG A 217 -10.56 12.75 -17.08
CA ARG A 217 -10.90 14.18 -17.13
C ARG A 217 -10.00 15.02 -18.05
N GLY A 218 -9.00 14.42 -18.68
CA GLY A 218 -8.04 15.13 -19.55
C GLY A 218 -7.11 16.09 -18.81
N LYS A 219 -6.88 15.87 -17.50
CA LYS A 219 -5.97 16.69 -16.67
C LYS A 219 -4.53 16.18 -16.65
N LEU A 220 -4.33 14.94 -17.07
CA LEU A 220 -3.07 14.21 -17.00
C LEU A 220 -3.00 13.25 -18.17
N GLU A 221 -1.83 13.12 -18.80
CA GLU A 221 -1.55 12.08 -19.79
C GLU A 221 -1.09 10.80 -19.10
N ALA A 222 -1.37 9.64 -19.70
CA ALA A 222 -0.95 8.38 -19.12
C ALA A 222 0.57 8.22 -19.14
N THR A 223 1.11 7.71 -18.04
CA THR A 223 2.54 7.39 -17.92
C THR A 223 2.95 6.30 -18.92
N ASN A 224 4.08 6.50 -19.59
CA ASN A 224 4.59 5.57 -20.61
C ASN A 224 5.28 4.32 -20.05
N ARG A 225 5.77 4.39 -18.82
CA ARG A 225 6.65 3.37 -18.25
C ARG A 225 6.04 2.83 -16.98
N PHE A 226 5.83 1.51 -16.97
CA PHE A 226 5.23 0.81 -15.85
C PHE A 226 5.96 1.05 -14.52
N LEU A 227 7.30 1.03 -14.52
CA LEU A 227 8.10 1.25 -13.31
C LEU A 227 7.94 2.66 -12.74
N ASP A 228 7.74 3.65 -13.60
CA ASP A 228 7.54 5.02 -13.17
C ASP A 228 6.15 5.19 -12.52
N PHE A 229 5.14 4.51 -13.05
CA PHE A 229 3.82 4.41 -12.41
C PHE A 229 3.85 3.62 -11.10
N ALA A 230 4.56 2.49 -11.08
CA ALA A 230 4.73 1.68 -9.87
C ALA A 230 5.41 2.47 -8.75
N LEU A 231 6.41 3.30 -9.07
CA LEU A 231 7.03 4.21 -8.11
C LEU A 231 6.01 5.22 -7.57
N PHE A 232 5.20 5.83 -8.43
CA PHE A 232 4.14 6.73 -8.01
C PHE A 232 3.20 6.04 -7.01
N VAL A 233 2.63 4.89 -7.38
CA VAL A 233 1.65 4.17 -6.57
C VAL A 233 2.20 3.70 -5.24
N SER A 234 3.48 3.32 -5.20
CA SER A 234 4.11 2.76 -4.02
C SER A 234 4.98 3.74 -3.24
N PHE A 235 5.02 5.03 -3.56
CA PHE A 235 5.97 5.94 -2.92
C PHE A 235 5.82 6.00 -1.38
N PHE A 236 6.73 5.35 -0.65
CA PHE A 236 6.57 5.11 0.79
C PHE A 236 6.41 6.33 1.71
N PRO A 237 7.02 7.50 1.44
CA PRO A 237 6.97 8.61 2.38
C PRO A 237 5.56 9.15 2.67
N GLN A 238 4.61 8.96 1.74
CA GLN A 238 3.28 9.57 1.85
C GLN A 238 2.16 8.60 2.27
N LEU A 239 2.30 7.33 1.96
CA LEU A 239 1.18 6.38 1.88
C LEU A 239 0.70 5.85 3.24
N VAL A 240 1.40 6.13 4.34
CA VAL A 240 0.95 5.71 5.69
C VAL A 240 0.22 6.82 6.43
N ALA A 241 0.61 8.08 6.23
CA ALA A 241 0.13 9.21 7.04
C ALA A 241 0.23 10.59 6.36
N GLY A 242 0.56 10.64 5.07
CA GLY A 242 0.64 11.88 4.29
C GLY A 242 -0.73 12.31 3.75
N PRO A 243 -0.88 13.55 3.27
CA PRO A 243 -2.07 13.94 2.52
C PRO A 243 -2.24 13.05 1.28
N ILE A 244 -3.49 12.83 0.84
CA ILE A 244 -3.75 12.11 -0.41
C ILE A 244 -3.29 12.99 -1.57
N GLU A 245 -2.10 12.68 -2.09
CA GLU A 245 -1.48 13.39 -3.21
C GLU A 245 -2.17 13.04 -4.53
N ARG A 246 -2.38 14.06 -5.37
CA ARG A 246 -2.97 13.87 -6.70
C ARG A 246 -1.91 13.40 -7.69
N ALA A 247 -2.32 12.50 -8.59
CA ALA A 247 -1.46 11.98 -9.64
C ALA A 247 -0.88 13.09 -10.53
N SER A 248 -1.71 14.09 -10.86
CA SER A 248 -1.34 15.25 -11.65
C SER A 248 -0.25 16.13 -11.03
N GLU A 249 -0.03 16.07 -9.71
CA GLU A 249 1.00 16.85 -9.02
C GLU A 249 2.26 16.02 -8.77
N LEU A 250 2.11 14.78 -8.32
CA LEU A 250 3.23 13.96 -7.90
C LEU A 250 3.99 13.33 -9.08
N ILE A 251 3.29 12.85 -10.11
CA ILE A 251 3.93 12.17 -11.24
C ILE A 251 4.94 13.10 -11.94
N PRO A 252 4.61 14.35 -12.32
CA PRO A 252 5.59 15.25 -12.93
C PRO A 252 6.82 15.46 -12.04
N ARG A 253 6.66 15.55 -10.72
CA ARG A 253 7.79 15.70 -9.78
C ARG A 253 8.67 14.44 -9.70
N LEU A 254 8.07 13.26 -9.85
CA LEU A 254 8.80 11.98 -9.90
C LEU A 254 9.51 11.75 -11.24
N LEU A 255 8.99 12.29 -12.34
CA LEU A 255 9.56 12.12 -13.68
C LEU A 255 10.60 13.17 -14.07
N ASN A 256 10.67 14.29 -13.35
CA ASN A 256 11.68 15.32 -13.58
C ASN A 256 12.93 15.12 -12.71
N PRO A 257 14.14 15.44 -13.22
CA PRO A 257 15.36 15.42 -12.42
C PRO A 257 15.25 16.32 -11.19
N ARG A 258 15.67 15.78 -10.04
CA ARG A 258 15.64 16.48 -8.75
C ARG A 258 17.06 16.78 -8.30
N THR A 259 17.26 17.97 -7.77
CA THR A 259 18.51 18.37 -7.13
C THR A 259 18.29 18.45 -5.62
N LEU A 260 19.25 17.97 -4.84
CA LEU A 260 19.26 18.09 -3.38
C LEU A 260 20.33 19.08 -2.97
N ASN A 261 19.92 20.21 -2.40
CA ASN A 261 20.84 21.14 -1.77
C ASN A 261 20.96 20.83 -0.25
N PHE A 262 22.03 21.33 0.38
CA PHE A 262 22.28 21.11 1.81
C PHE A 262 21.19 21.74 2.70
N GLU A 263 20.63 22.87 2.25
CA GLU A 263 19.56 23.57 2.96
C GLU A 263 18.27 22.73 3.04
N GLN A 264 17.85 22.08 1.94
CA GLN A 264 16.71 21.17 1.89
C GLN A 264 16.93 19.97 2.81
N SER A 265 18.14 19.41 2.82
CA SER A 265 18.48 18.31 3.72
C SER A 265 18.39 18.73 5.19
N THR A 266 18.90 19.91 5.53
CA THR A 266 18.84 20.45 6.90
C THR A 266 17.40 20.73 7.31
N ARG A 267 16.60 21.35 6.44
CA ARG A 267 15.17 21.60 6.67
C ARG A 267 14.39 20.30 6.83
N GLY A 268 14.67 19.29 6.00
CA GLY A 268 14.07 17.96 6.11
C GLY A 268 14.38 17.30 7.44
N LEU A 269 15.65 17.35 7.88
CA LEU A 269 16.06 16.82 9.19
C LEU A 269 15.36 17.56 10.34
N CYS A 270 15.28 18.89 10.30
CA CYS A 270 14.55 19.67 11.29
C CYS A 270 13.07 19.28 11.36
N LEU A 271 12.42 19.07 10.20
CA LEU A 271 11.01 18.62 10.16
C LEU A 271 10.83 17.22 10.76
N ILE A 272 11.76 16.29 10.49
CA ILE A 272 11.75 14.94 11.07
C ILE A 272 11.90 15.02 12.60
N LEU A 273 12.90 15.75 13.09
CA LEU A 273 13.15 15.89 14.53
C LEU A 273 11.99 16.57 15.25
N PHE A 274 11.42 17.62 14.66
CA PHE A 274 10.26 18.30 15.22
C PHE A 274 9.00 17.43 15.21
N GLY A 275 8.78 16.65 14.14
CA GLY A 275 7.72 15.65 14.07
C GLY A 275 7.88 14.56 15.13
N LEU A 276 9.11 14.07 15.33
CA LEU A 276 9.44 13.08 16.35
C LEU A 276 9.16 13.62 17.76
N PHE A 277 9.56 14.86 18.05
CA PHE A 277 9.25 15.52 19.31
C PHE A 277 7.72 15.60 19.54
N LYS A 278 6.96 16.06 18.54
CA LYS A 278 5.49 16.10 18.63
C LYS A 278 4.88 14.72 18.88
N LYS A 279 5.41 13.67 18.24
CA LYS A 279 4.90 12.31 18.38
C LYS A 279 5.22 11.74 19.76
N VAL A 280 6.49 11.70 20.13
CA VAL A 280 6.97 10.99 21.33
C VAL A 280 6.74 11.80 22.60
N ALA A 281 6.98 13.12 22.58
CA ALA A 281 6.95 13.95 23.79
C ALA A 281 5.55 14.53 24.08
N ILE A 282 4.72 14.72 23.05
CA ILE A 282 3.38 15.33 23.23
C ILE A 282 2.31 14.26 23.03
N ALA A 283 2.20 13.69 21.82
CA ALA A 283 1.09 12.81 21.48
C ALA A 283 1.09 11.52 22.33
N ASP A 284 2.24 10.86 22.47
CA ASP A 284 2.31 9.62 23.25
C ASP A 284 2.14 9.87 24.76
N SER A 285 2.55 11.04 25.27
CA SER A 285 2.31 11.44 26.67
C SER A 285 0.84 11.74 26.97
N VAL A 286 0.12 12.36 26.02
CA VAL A 286 -1.32 12.63 26.17
C VAL A 286 -2.16 11.38 25.89
N ALA A 287 -1.67 10.45 25.08
CA ALA A 287 -2.39 9.23 24.71
C ALA A 287 -2.77 8.38 25.93
N SER A 288 -1.93 8.30 26.97
CA SER A 288 -2.25 7.56 28.19
C SER A 288 -3.47 8.13 28.92
N SER A 289 -3.55 9.45 29.07
CA SER A 289 -4.69 10.15 29.68
C SER A 289 -5.96 10.00 28.85
N VAL A 290 -5.84 10.13 27.53
CA VAL A 290 -6.98 10.00 26.61
C VAL A 290 -7.50 8.57 26.56
N ASN A 291 -6.62 7.57 26.53
CA ASN A 291 -7.02 6.16 26.53
C ASN A 291 -7.73 5.79 27.84
N ALA A 292 -7.27 6.28 28.99
CA ALA A 292 -7.96 6.07 30.26
C ALA A 292 -9.41 6.59 30.25
N ILE A 293 -9.66 7.72 29.56
CA ILE A 293 -11.01 8.25 29.37
C ILE A 293 -11.84 7.34 28.46
N TYR A 294 -11.29 6.90 27.32
CA TYR A 294 -11.99 6.00 26.39
C TYR A 294 -12.29 4.61 26.97
N GLU A 295 -11.47 4.13 27.90
CA GLU A 295 -11.67 2.85 28.59
C GLU A 295 -12.68 2.95 29.75
N THR A 296 -13.09 4.16 30.14
CA THR A 296 -14.07 4.35 31.20
C THR A 296 -15.50 4.14 30.67
N ASN A 297 -16.23 3.18 31.25
CA ASN A 297 -17.65 2.97 30.95
C ASN A 297 -18.52 4.04 31.62
N GLY A 298 -18.94 5.07 30.88
CA GLY A 298 -19.85 6.13 31.36
C GLY A 298 -19.91 7.36 30.43
N VAL A 299 -20.83 8.30 30.69
CA VAL A 299 -20.86 9.59 29.98
C VAL A 299 -19.81 10.51 30.60
N VAL A 300 -18.64 10.62 29.98
CA VAL A 300 -17.62 11.59 30.39
C VAL A 300 -18.02 12.96 29.84
N SER A 301 -18.60 13.80 30.70
CA SER A 301 -18.87 15.20 30.40
C SER A 301 -17.62 16.03 30.72
N TRP A 302 -17.32 17.06 29.92
CA TRP A 302 -16.23 17.99 30.24
C TRP A 302 -16.37 18.62 31.65
N TYR A 303 -17.61 18.70 32.16
CA TYR A 303 -17.92 19.18 33.51
C TYR A 303 -17.52 18.23 34.63
N SER A 304 -17.43 16.91 34.37
CA SER A 304 -17.06 15.94 35.41
C SER A 304 -15.57 15.97 35.72
N HIS A 305 -14.71 16.36 34.77
CA HIS A 305 -13.28 16.55 35.04
C HIS A 305 -12.98 17.82 35.86
N ALA A 306 -13.82 18.86 35.80
CA ALA A 306 -13.64 20.07 36.60
C ALA A 306 -13.92 19.85 38.10
N GLN A 307 -14.62 18.77 38.46
CA GLN A 307 -14.83 18.38 39.86
C GLN A 307 -13.78 17.41 40.40
N TYR A 308 -13.03 16.72 39.54
CA TYR A 308 -11.93 15.82 39.94
C TYR A 308 -10.53 16.47 39.82
N SER A 309 -10.43 17.70 39.33
CA SER A 309 -9.15 18.43 39.23
C SER A 309 -8.69 19.12 40.52
N THR A 310 -9.38 18.94 41.64
CA THR A 310 -9.00 19.54 42.95
C THR A 310 -8.15 18.65 43.84
N THR A 311 -7.74 17.45 43.42
CA THR A 311 -6.77 16.65 44.16
C THR A 311 -5.58 16.27 43.29
N PHE A 312 -4.72 17.25 43.02
CA PHE A 312 -3.29 16.98 42.86
C PHE A 312 -2.75 16.72 44.27
N ASP A 313 -2.60 15.45 44.63
CA ASP A 313 -1.84 15.08 45.82
C ASP A 313 -0.35 15.04 45.43
N ILE A 314 0.37 16.06 45.86
CA ILE A 314 1.82 16.13 45.81
C ILE A 314 2.28 15.69 47.20
N GLY A 315 2.64 14.41 47.36
CA GLY A 315 3.18 13.93 48.63
C GLY A 315 3.56 12.45 48.63
N GLY A 316 4.87 12.18 48.73
CA GLY A 316 5.44 10.88 49.11
C GLY A 316 6.43 10.30 48.11
#